data_AF-A0A3D3CF21-F1
#
_entry.id   AF-A0A3D3CF21-F1
#
_cell.length_a   1.000
_cell.length_b   1.000
_cell.length_c   1.000
_cell.angle_alpha   90.00
_cell.angle_beta   90.00
_cell.angle_gamma   90.00
#
_symmetry.space_group_name_H-M   'P 1'
#
loop_
_entity.id
_entity.type
_entity.pdbx_description
1 polymer ?
#
loop_
_entity_poly.entity_id
_entity_poly.type
_entity_poly.pdbx_seq_one_letter_code
_entity_poly.pdbx_strand_id
1 'polypeptide(L)' 'MDHTREEALELLKKYNKDDGHIKHALAVEATMAFFAEKMGGDVA' A
#
# COMPACT_ATOMS: atom_id res chain seq x y z
N MET A 1 -6.77 2.66 -15.78
CA MET A 1 -6.63 1.35 -15.10
C MET A 1 -7.13 1.61 -13.71
N ASP A 2 -8.41 1.36 -13.48
CA ASP A 2 -9.05 1.58 -12.18
C ASP A 2 -8.81 0.31 -11.36
N HIS A 3 -7.81 0.35 -10.49
CA HIS A 3 -7.57 -0.68 -9.50
C HIS A 3 -7.81 -0.06 -8.14
N THR A 4 -8.71 -0.64 -7.35
CA THR A 4 -8.98 -0.14 -6.00
C THR A 4 -7.86 -0.55 -5.05
N ARG A 5 -7.71 0.17 -3.93
CA ARG A 5 -6.78 -0.20 -2.86
C ARG A 5 -7.08 -1.61 -2.35
N GLU A 6 -8.36 -1.97 -2.21
CA GLU A 6 -8.81 -3.28 -1.78
C GLU A 6 -8.37 -4.38 -2.74
N GLU A 7 -8.57 -4.20 -4.05
CA GLU A 7 -8.16 -5.16 -5.09
C GLU A 7 -6.64 -5.37 -5.08
N ALA A 8 -5.86 -4.29 -4.92
CA ALA A 8 -4.41 -4.37 -4.81
C ALA A 8 -3.97 -5.12 -3.55
N LEU A 9 -4.63 -4.89 -2.41
CA LEU A 9 -4.34 -5.57 -1.14
C LEU A 9 -4.70 -7.06 -1.19
N GLU A 10 -5.81 -7.43 -1.83
CA GLU A 10 -6.18 -8.82 -2.05
C GLU A 10 -5.14 -9.54 -2.92
N LEU A 11 -4.69 -8.91 -4.00
CA LEU A 11 -3.65 -9.44 -4.88
C LEU A 11 -2.32 -9.62 -4.12
N LEU A 12 -1.94 -8.64 -3.30
CA LEU A 12 -0.75 -8.72 -2.46
C LEU A 12 -0.79 -9.96 -1.54
N LYS A 13 -1.91 -10.17 -0.83
CA LYS A 13 -2.13 -11.34 0.04
C LYS A 13 -2.24 -12.66 -0.73
N LYS A 14 -2.70 -12.62 -1.98
CA LYS A 14 -2.77 -13.80 -2.84
C LYS A 14 -1.39 -14.34 -3.17
N TYR A 15 -0.41 -13.48 -3.43
CA TYR A 15 0.94 -13.91 -3.86
C TYR A 15 1.99 -13.87 -2.74
N ASN A 16 1.76 -13.12 -1.66
CA ASN A 16 2.65 -13.07 -0.51
C ASN A 16 1.99 -13.76 0.69
N LYS A 17 2.57 -14.89 1.11
CA LYS A 17 2.05 -15.72 2.22
C LYS A 17 2.73 -15.48 3.55
N ASP A 18 3.87 -14.80 3.54
CA ASP A 18 4.56 -14.40 4.75
C ASP A 18 3.93 -13.09 5.28
N ASP A 19 3.47 -13.13 6.52
CA ASP A 19 2.92 -11.98 7.24
C ASP A 19 3.90 -10.80 7.29
N GLY A 20 5.21 -11.07 7.29
CA GLY A 20 6.28 -10.08 7.22
C GLY A 20 6.20 -9.24 5.95
N HIS A 21 5.91 -9.83 4.79
CA HIS A 21 5.76 -9.10 3.54
C HIS A 21 4.52 -8.19 3.56
N ILE A 22 3.41 -8.65 4.15
CA ILE A 22 2.19 -7.85 4.25
C ILE A 22 2.41 -6.66 5.20
N LYS A 23 3.03 -6.89 6.35
CA LYS A 23 3.38 -5.83 7.30
C LYS A 23 4.34 -4.81 6.68
N HIS A 24 5.33 -5.27 5.92
CA HIS A 24 6.26 -4.39 5.21
C HIS A 24 5.52 -3.50 4.20
N ALA A 25 4.64 -4.07 3.37
CA ALA A 25 3.87 -3.30 2.39
C ALA A 25 2.98 -2.23 3.04
N LEU A 26 2.28 -2.57 4.14
CA LEU A 26 1.45 -1.60 4.88
C LEU A 26 2.29 -0.47 5.50
N ALA A 27 3.50 -0.78 5.99
CA ALA A 27 4.40 0.24 6.52
C ALA A 27 4.89 1.19 5.40
N VAL A 28 5.23 0.65 4.23
CA VAL A 28 5.62 1.44 3.05
C VAL A 28 4.46 2.31 2.59
N GLU A 29 3.25 1.77 2.47
CA GLU A 29 2.04 2.51 2.12
C GLU A 29 1.83 3.72 3.04
N ALA A 30 1.83 3.50 4.36
CA ALA A 30 1.65 4.57 5.35
C ALA A 30 2.77 5.62 5.27
N THR A 31 4.01 5.19 5.03
CA THR A 31 5.16 6.09 4.87
C THR A 31 4.99 6.97 3.62
N MET A 32 4.58 6.37 2.50
CA MET A 32 4.34 7.10 1.26
C MET A 32 3.20 8.11 1.41
N ALA A 33 2.08 7.71 2.01
CA ALA A 33 0.95 8.61 2.26
C ALA A 33 1.33 9.82 3.11
N PHE A 34 2.09 9.60 4.20
CA PHE A 34 2.59 10.68 5.06
C PHE A 34 3.48 11.69 4.32
N PHE A 35 4.40 11.21 3.49
CA PHE A 35 5.26 12.11 2.71
C PHE A 35 4.49 12.80 1.58
N ALA A 36 3.58 12.10 0.91
CA ALA A 36 2.72 12.70 -0.11
C ALA A 36 1.91 13.86 0.48
N GLU A 37 1.24 13.68 1.61
CA GLU A 37 0.51 14.73 2.31
C GLU A 37 1.41 15.95 2.62
N LYS A 38 2.61 15.70 3.16
CA LYS A 38 3.54 16.77 3.54
C LYS A 38 4.13 17.53 2.35
N MET A 39 4.27 16.88 1.21
CA MET A 39 4.94 17.43 0.03
C MET A 39 3.95 17.92 -1.03
N GLY A 40 2.64 17.86 -0.76
CA GLY A 40 1.59 18.21 -1.73
C GLY A 40 1.48 17.20 -2.88
N GLY A 41 1.89 15.96 -2.65
CA GLY A 41 1.68 14.84 -3.55
C GLY A 41 0.25 14.30 -3.45
N ASP A 42 -0.07 13.39 -4.35
CA ASP A 42 -1.36 12.69 -4.35
C ASP A 42 -1.45 11.76 -3.12
N VAL A 43 -2.52 11.92 -2.35
CA VAL A 43 -2.85 11.10 -1.20
C VAL A 43 -4.07 10.29 -1.61
N ALA A 44 -3.85 8.98 -1.72
CA ALA A 44 -4.85 7.99 -2.13
C ALA A 44 -6.17 8.10 -1.36
#